data_AF-A0A9Q1J698-F1
#
_entry.id   AF-A0A9Q1J698-F1
#
_cell.length_a   1.000
_cell.length_b   1.000
_cell.length_c   1.000
_cell.angle_alpha   90.00
_cell.angle_beta   90.00
_cell.angle_gamma   90.00
#
_symmetry.space_group_name_H-M   'P 1'
#
loop_
_entity.id
_entity.type
_entity.pdbx_description
1 polymer ?
#
loop_
_entity_poly.entity_id
_entity_poly.type
_entity_poly.pdbx_seq_one_letter_code
_entity_poly.pdbx_strand_id
1 'polypeptide(L)'
;MLFSTINRLLRPIDAPHPSDALNLCSKFLDFFQAKVDSIYQQFLQPASPPLHIHVTHRMCLPSFSPVDAPQVVELVTKAKASTCPLDSMPTTLVKACLPTLCPIMYLSDLLHPYTPSRNLRSLDTGLLSIPHTSLRTFGDRAFSAAAPTLWNSLPSEIRNAASVILKKSLKTYLLTMAYGL
;
A
#
# COMPACT_ATOMS: atom_id res chain seq x y z
N MET A 1 -34.20 24.12 -15.24
CA MET A 1 -32.88 23.94 -14.61
C MET A 1 -32.14 22.68 -15.09
N LEU A 2 -32.78 21.50 -15.17
CA LEU A 2 -32.11 20.28 -15.68
C LEU A 2 -31.85 20.31 -17.20
N PHE A 3 -32.86 20.68 -17.99
CA PHE A 3 -32.75 20.74 -19.44
C PHE A 3 -31.80 21.82 -19.95
N SER A 4 -31.65 22.95 -19.23
CA SER A 4 -30.66 23.98 -19.56
C SER A 4 -29.22 23.50 -19.35
N THR A 5 -28.99 22.67 -18.33
CA THR A 5 -27.68 22.09 -18.04
C THR A 5 -27.30 21.03 -19.07
N ILE A 6 -28.25 20.19 -19.48
CA ILE A 6 -28.05 19.20 -20.54
C ILE A 6 -27.78 19.90 -21.88
N ASN A 7 -28.52 20.96 -22.21
CA ASN A 7 -28.25 21.75 -23.42
C ASN A 7 -26.89 22.45 -23.40
N ARG A 8 -26.36 22.80 -22.21
CA ARG A 8 -25.02 23.38 -22.04
C ARG A 8 -23.89 22.36 -22.22
N LEU A 9 -24.14 21.09 -21.89
CA LEU A 9 -23.16 20.00 -22.03
C LEU A 9 -23.16 19.37 -23.44
N LEU A 10 -24.32 19.34 -24.09
CA LEU A 10 -24.50 18.75 -25.41
C LEU A 10 -24.26 19.74 -26.56
N ARG A 11 -24.21 21.04 -26.29
CA ARG A 11 -23.67 22.00 -27.24
C ARG A 11 -22.16 21.96 -27.17
N PRO A 12 -21.43 21.73 -28.27
CA PRO A 12 -20.01 22.00 -28.27
C PRO A 12 -19.84 23.46 -27.87
N ILE A 13 -19.17 23.70 -26.73
CA ILE A 13 -18.57 25.01 -26.45
C ILE A 13 -17.81 25.34 -27.71
N ASP A 14 -18.11 26.48 -28.35
CA ASP A 14 -17.43 26.92 -29.57
C ASP A 14 -15.97 26.54 -29.46
N ALA A 15 -15.51 25.63 -30.33
CA ALA A 15 -14.14 25.16 -30.27
C ALA A 15 -13.28 26.43 -30.20
N PRO A 16 -12.41 26.58 -29.19
CA PRO A 16 -11.65 27.81 -29.00
C PRO A 16 -11.07 28.19 -30.36
N HIS A 17 -11.23 29.46 -30.75
CA HIS A 17 -10.73 29.94 -32.04
C HIS A 17 -9.29 29.41 -32.18
N PRO A 18 -8.83 28.96 -33.36
CA PRO A 18 -7.54 28.27 -33.49
C PRO A 18 -6.37 28.96 -32.76
N SER A 19 -6.42 30.29 -32.68
CA SER A 19 -5.54 31.15 -31.90
C SER A 19 -5.54 30.88 -30.38
N ASP A 20 -6.70 30.64 -29.77
CA ASP A 20 -6.89 30.35 -28.34
C ASP A 20 -6.44 28.94 -27.98
N ALA A 21 -6.68 27.97 -28.86
CA ALA A 21 -6.18 26.60 -28.71
C ALA A 21 -4.65 26.55 -28.76
N LEU A 22 -4.05 27.28 -29.71
CA LEU A 22 -2.59 27.41 -29.81
C LEU A 22 -2.01 28.11 -28.56
N ASN A 23 -2.67 29.15 -28.07
CA ASN A 23 -2.28 29.84 -26.84
C ASN A 23 -2.32 28.92 -25.60
N LEU A 24 -3.34 28.05 -25.52
CA LEU A 24 -3.45 27.05 -24.45
C LEU A 24 -2.35 25.98 -24.54
N CYS A 25 -2.05 25.48 -25.75
CA CYS A 25 -0.96 24.55 -25.98
C CYS A 25 0.41 25.16 -25.64
N SER A 26 0.65 26.42 -26.01
CA SER A 26 1.88 27.14 -25.64
C SER A 26 1.99 27.30 -24.13
N LYS A 27 0.92 27.73 -23.44
CA LYS A 27 0.90 27.85 -21.98
C LYS A 27 1.15 26.51 -21.27
N PHE A 28 0.60 25.42 -21.81
CA PHE A 28 0.85 24.08 -21.30
C PHE A 28 2.34 23.72 -21.45
N LEU A 29 2.92 23.92 -22.64
CA LEU A 29 4.33 23.66 -22.89
C LEU A 29 5.25 24.50 -21.98
N ASP A 30 4.98 25.79 -21.87
CA ASP A 30 5.75 26.74 -21.03
C ASP A 30 5.76 26.30 -19.57
N PHE A 31 4.63 25.78 -19.06
CA PHE A 31 4.54 25.26 -17.69
C PHE A 31 5.49 24.08 -17.45
N PHE A 32 5.54 23.11 -18.38
CA PHE A 32 6.44 21.95 -18.23
C PHE A 32 7.90 22.37 -18.37
N GLN A 33 8.21 23.25 -19.32
CA GLN A 33 9.57 23.75 -19.53
C GLN A 33 10.08 24.48 -18.29
N ALA A 34 9.29 25.42 -17.74
CA ALA A 34 9.64 26.15 -16.53
C ALA A 34 9.85 25.21 -15.32
N LYS A 35 9.05 24.15 -15.21
CA LYS A 35 9.20 23.16 -14.14
C LYS A 35 10.49 22.33 -14.30
N VAL A 36 10.81 21.91 -15.52
CA VAL A 36 12.06 21.20 -15.84
C VAL A 36 13.26 22.08 -15.52
N ASP A 37 13.24 23.34 -15.96
CA ASP A 37 14.32 24.30 -15.70
C ASP A 37 14.49 24.55 -14.20
N SER A 38 13.39 24.68 -13.44
CA SER A 38 13.44 24.84 -11.98
C SER A 38 14.11 23.64 -11.29
N ILE A 39 13.85 22.42 -11.75
CA ILE A 39 14.48 21.20 -11.23
C ILE A 39 15.98 21.21 -11.55
N TYR A 40 16.37 21.55 -12.79
CA TYR A 40 17.79 21.64 -13.15
C TYR A 40 18.53 22.72 -12.35
N GLN A 41 17.92 23.88 -12.11
CA GLN A 41 18.50 24.95 -11.31
C GLN A 41 18.70 24.54 -9.84
N GLN A 42 17.83 23.68 -9.29
CA GLN A 42 18.05 23.11 -7.95
C GLN A 42 19.29 22.21 -7.88
N PHE A 43 19.69 21.60 -8.99
CA PHE A 43 20.87 20.73 -9.07
C PHE A 43 22.17 21.43 -9.50
N LEU A 44 22.09 22.67 -10.02
CA LEU A 44 23.24 23.47 -10.45
C LEU A 44 23.89 24.29 -9.34
N GLN A 45 23.41 24.17 -8.09
CA GLN A 45 24.09 24.81 -6.96
C GLN A 45 25.53 24.29 -6.87
N PRO A 46 26.55 25.18 -6.77
CA PRO A 46 27.93 24.75 -6.60
C PRO A 46 28.00 23.90 -5.34
N ALA A 47 28.53 22.69 -5.50
CA ALA A 47 28.68 21.73 -4.42
C ALA A 47 29.30 22.44 -3.21
N SER A 48 28.59 22.43 -2.09
CA SER A 48 29.23 22.61 -0.79
C SER A 48 30.43 21.62 -0.74
N PRO A 49 31.55 22.01 -0.09
CA PRO A 49 32.73 21.15 -0.02
C PRO A 49 32.27 19.73 0.34
N PRO A 50 32.80 18.68 -0.33
CA PRO A 50 32.26 17.34 -0.23
C PRO A 50 32.16 16.99 1.25
N LEU A 51 30.93 16.98 1.77
CA LEU A 51 30.69 16.35 3.06
C LEU A 51 31.15 14.92 2.84
N HIS A 52 32.15 14.51 3.59
CA HIS A 52 32.60 13.13 3.64
C HIS A 52 31.41 12.34 4.19
N ILE A 53 30.47 11.97 3.31
CA ILE A 53 29.38 11.08 3.65
C ILE A 53 30.06 9.74 3.81
N HIS A 54 30.45 9.42 5.05
CA HIS A 54 30.59 8.04 5.46
C HIS A 54 29.25 7.39 5.14
N VAL A 55 29.17 6.64 4.05
CA VAL A 55 28.03 5.77 3.77
C VAL A 55 28.15 4.59 4.72
N THR A 56 27.95 4.84 6.01
CA THR A 56 27.52 3.83 6.97
C THR A 56 26.00 3.78 6.92
N HIS A 57 25.43 3.54 5.75
CA HIS A 57 24.00 3.34 5.64
C HIS A 57 23.69 1.93 5.15
N ARG A 58 23.98 0.95 6.02
CA ARG A 58 22.91 -0.01 6.32
C ARG A 58 21.75 0.86 6.79
N MET A 59 20.75 1.11 5.94
CA MET A 59 19.41 1.44 6.39
C MET A 59 18.91 0.24 7.21
N CYS A 60 19.46 0.06 8.42
CA CYS A 60 18.92 -0.85 9.40
C CYS A 60 17.72 -0.09 9.95
N LEU A 61 16.51 -0.52 9.59
CA LEU A 61 15.31 -0.28 10.40
C LEU A 61 15.49 -1.21 11.61
N PRO A 62 16.11 -0.75 12.72
CA PRO A 62 16.61 -1.66 13.74
C PRO A 62 15.45 -2.23 14.56
N SER A 63 14.30 -1.56 14.55
CA SER A 63 13.07 -2.01 15.19
C SER A 63 11.87 -1.33 14.55
N PHE A 64 10.73 -2.01 14.62
CA PHE A 64 9.42 -1.42 14.41
C PHE A 64 8.71 -1.45 15.76
N SER A 65 8.19 -0.30 16.21
CA SER A 65 7.26 -0.26 17.33
C SER A 65 5.84 -0.54 16.81
N PRO A 66 5.02 -1.31 17.53
CA PRO A 66 3.59 -1.37 17.26
C PRO A 66 3.02 0.05 17.22
N VAL A 67 2.33 0.39 16.14
CA VAL A 67 1.67 1.69 15.99
C VAL A 67 0.35 1.62 16.76
N ASP A 68 0.05 2.56 17.64
CA ASP A 68 -1.16 2.52 18.47
C ASP A 68 -2.41 2.99 17.70
N ALA A 69 -3.61 2.66 18.22
CA ALA A 69 -4.90 3.01 17.60
C ALA A 69 -5.02 4.50 17.26
N PRO A 70 -4.70 5.43 18.18
CA PRO A 70 -4.80 6.85 17.87
C PRO A 70 -3.81 7.28 16.77
N GLN A 71 -2.59 6.74 16.73
CA GLN A 71 -1.63 7.03 15.66
C GLN A 71 -2.11 6.54 14.29
N VAL A 72 -2.72 5.36 14.20
CA VAL A 72 -3.33 4.88 12.94
C VAL A 72 -4.43 5.83 12.49
N VAL A 73 -5.33 6.20 13.40
CA VAL A 73 -6.43 7.13 13.11
C VAL A 73 -5.89 8.44 12.56
N GLU A 74 -4.89 9.00 13.23
CA GLU A 74 -4.26 10.26 12.85
C GLU A 74 -3.60 10.17 11.47
N LEU A 75 -2.78 9.14 11.22
CA LEU A 75 -2.05 8.95 9.97
C LEU A 75 -3.01 8.78 8.78
N VAL A 76 -3.98 7.89 8.90
CA VAL A 76 -4.94 7.62 7.81
C VAL A 76 -5.85 8.81 7.56
N THR A 77 -6.23 9.56 8.61
CA THR A 77 -7.03 10.78 8.45
C THR A 77 -6.26 11.88 7.71
N LYS A 78 -4.97 12.06 8.03
CA LYS A 78 -4.09 13.05 7.39
C LYS A 78 -3.67 12.67 5.96
N ALA A 79 -3.67 11.38 5.62
CA ALA A 79 -3.32 10.91 4.29
C ALA A 79 -4.23 11.52 3.21
N LYS A 80 -3.72 11.76 2.00
CA LYS A 80 -4.56 12.21 0.89
C LYS A 80 -5.61 11.15 0.59
N ALA A 81 -6.88 11.56 0.43
CA ALA A 81 -7.92 10.67 -0.08
C ALA A 81 -7.70 10.45 -1.58
N SER A 82 -6.79 9.55 -1.92
CA SER A 82 -6.62 9.01 -3.27
C SER A 82 -7.41 7.72 -3.39
N THR A 83 -8.07 7.49 -4.53
CA THR A 83 -8.77 6.24 -4.80
C THR A 83 -8.39 5.78 -6.20
N CYS A 84 -8.11 4.49 -6.32
CA CYS A 84 -7.83 3.76 -7.55
C CYS A 84 -9.05 2.89 -7.90
N PRO A 85 -9.36 2.68 -9.19
CA PRO A 85 -10.41 1.74 -9.60
C PRO A 85 -10.21 0.28 -9.14
N LEU A 86 -9.00 -0.08 -8.70
CA LEU A 86 -8.68 -1.40 -8.14
C LEU A 86 -8.78 -1.46 -6.61
N ASP A 87 -9.08 -0.36 -5.94
CA ASP A 87 -9.22 -0.35 -4.48
C ASP A 87 -10.48 -1.12 -4.07
N SER A 88 -10.35 -2.01 -3.08
CA SER A 88 -11.49 -2.78 -2.57
C SER A 88 -12.57 -1.88 -1.95
N MET A 89 -12.21 -0.68 -1.50
CA MET A 89 -13.13 0.35 -1.00
C MET A 89 -12.57 1.75 -1.26
N PRO A 90 -13.41 2.75 -1.58
CA PRO A 90 -12.96 4.14 -1.67
C PRO A 90 -12.37 4.64 -0.36
N THR A 91 -11.29 5.42 -0.44
CA THR A 91 -10.55 5.92 0.73
C THR A 91 -11.39 6.84 1.62
N THR A 92 -12.39 7.52 1.06
CA THR A 92 -13.37 8.30 1.84
C THR A 92 -14.18 7.42 2.77
N LEU A 93 -14.57 6.23 2.32
CA LEU A 93 -15.32 5.26 3.10
C LEU A 93 -14.42 4.61 4.17
N VAL A 94 -13.17 4.28 3.81
CA VAL A 94 -12.17 3.80 4.78
C VAL A 94 -11.97 4.80 5.92
N LYS A 95 -11.85 6.10 5.61
CA LYS A 95 -11.73 7.15 6.64
C LYS A 95 -12.99 7.29 7.50
N ALA A 96 -14.17 7.21 6.91
CA ALA A 96 -15.43 7.33 7.64
C ALA A 96 -15.65 6.14 8.60
N CYS A 97 -15.24 4.94 8.21
CA CYS A 97 -15.35 3.73 9.01
C CYS A 97 -14.12 3.44 9.87
N LEU A 98 -13.12 4.31 9.86
CA LEU A 98 -11.82 4.09 10.49
C LEU A 98 -11.90 3.71 11.99
N PRO A 99 -12.76 4.33 12.82
CA PRO A 99 -12.89 3.92 14.22
C PRO A 99 -13.35 2.45 14.38
N THR A 100 -14.19 1.96 13.47
CA THR A 100 -14.68 0.57 13.44
C THR A 100 -13.65 -0.38 12.81
N LEU A 101 -12.83 0.13 11.88
CA LEU A 101 -11.78 -0.65 11.21
C LEU A 101 -10.49 -0.74 12.04
N CYS A 102 -10.20 0.22 12.92
CA CYS A 102 -8.98 0.25 13.72
C CYS A 102 -8.71 -1.07 14.48
N PRO A 103 -9.67 -1.68 15.20
CA PRO A 103 -9.47 -2.98 15.83
C PRO A 103 -9.09 -4.10 14.86
N ILE A 104 -9.54 -4.02 13.60
CA ILE A 104 -9.23 -4.98 12.53
C ILE A 104 -7.88 -4.66 11.89
N MET A 105 -7.45 -3.40 11.88
CA MET A 105 -6.12 -2.97 11.42
C MET A 105 -4.99 -3.45 12.33
N TYR A 106 -5.30 -3.78 13.59
CA TYR A 106 -4.44 -4.56 14.48
C TYR A 106 -4.41 -6.03 14.07
N LEU A 107 -3.99 -6.27 12.83
CA LEU A 107 -3.87 -7.60 12.26
C LEU A 107 -2.99 -8.52 13.11
N SER A 108 -2.04 -7.95 13.87
CA SER A 108 -1.23 -8.69 14.85
C SER A 108 -2.08 -9.40 15.90
N ASP A 109 -3.10 -8.75 16.42
CA ASP A 109 -3.92 -9.24 17.53
C ASP A 109 -4.90 -10.33 17.06
N LEU A 110 -5.08 -10.43 15.75
CA LEU A 110 -5.85 -11.48 15.10
C LEU A 110 -5.01 -12.74 14.84
N LEU A 111 -3.68 -12.66 14.91
CA LEU A 111 -2.76 -13.76 14.61
C LEU A 111 -2.10 -14.26 15.89
N HIS A 112 -2.40 -15.52 16.23
CA HIS A 112 -1.89 -16.13 17.45
C HIS A 112 -0.85 -17.21 17.10
N PRO A 113 0.31 -17.24 17.76
CA PRO A 113 1.26 -18.34 17.61
C PRO A 113 0.61 -19.68 17.94
N TYR A 114 0.96 -20.72 17.18
CA TYR A 114 0.49 -22.07 17.46
C TYR A 114 1.16 -22.64 18.72
N THR A 115 0.36 -22.94 19.74
CA THR A 115 0.82 -23.50 21.02
C THR A 115 0.26 -24.93 21.21
N PRO A 116 1.03 -25.99 20.89
CA PRO A 116 0.57 -27.36 21.10
C PRO A 116 0.56 -27.72 22.59
N SER A 117 -0.36 -28.61 23.01
CA SER A 117 -0.47 -29.06 24.41
C SER A 117 0.72 -29.88 24.92
N ARG A 118 1.58 -30.35 24.02
CA ARG A 118 2.87 -31.03 24.33
C ARG A 118 3.95 -30.47 23.42
N ASN A 119 5.19 -30.42 23.90
CA ASN A 119 6.34 -29.98 23.11
C ASN A 119 6.55 -30.95 21.93
N LEU A 120 6.24 -30.48 20.73
CA LEU A 120 6.42 -31.21 19.47
C LEU A 120 7.53 -30.54 18.66
N ARG A 121 8.18 -31.30 17.78
CA ARG A 121 9.21 -30.78 16.86
C ARG A 121 8.72 -29.64 15.95
N SER A 122 7.39 -29.50 15.78
CA SER A 122 6.76 -28.43 15.02
C SER A 122 6.68 -27.08 15.76
N LEU A 123 7.02 -27.02 17.05
CA LEU A 123 6.94 -25.79 17.86
C LEU A 123 7.87 -24.69 17.31
N ASP A 124 9.01 -25.08 16.74
CA ASP A 124 10.02 -24.15 16.20
C ASP A 124 9.78 -23.76 14.74
N THR A 125 8.61 -24.09 14.17
CA THR A 125 8.31 -23.85 12.75
C THR A 125 7.54 -22.55 12.47
N GLY A 126 7.31 -21.71 13.49
CA GLY A 126 6.66 -20.41 13.32
C GLY A 126 5.23 -20.49 12.76
N LEU A 127 4.47 -21.53 13.14
CA LEU A 127 3.08 -21.73 12.70
C LEU A 127 2.10 -20.81 13.44
N LEU A 128 0.99 -20.48 12.79
CA LEU A 128 -0.10 -19.71 13.37
C LEU A 128 -1.29 -20.62 13.72
N SER A 129 -1.98 -20.29 14.80
CA SER A 129 -3.23 -20.94 15.20
C SER A 129 -4.36 -20.57 14.22
N ILE A 130 -5.06 -21.58 13.70
CA ILE A 130 -6.21 -21.37 12.81
C ILE A 130 -7.48 -21.43 13.67
N PRO A 131 -8.24 -20.34 13.81
CA PRO A 131 -9.47 -20.34 14.59
C PRO A 131 -10.55 -21.19 13.90
N HIS A 132 -11.41 -21.81 14.70
CA HIS A 132 -12.57 -22.52 14.18
C HIS A 132 -13.63 -21.52 13.70
N THR A 133 -13.95 -21.56 12.41
CA THR A 133 -14.98 -20.74 11.78
C THR A 133 -16.28 -21.54 11.66
N SER A 134 -17.40 -20.94 12.04
CA SER A 134 -18.72 -21.58 11.94
C SER A 134 -19.35 -21.46 10.54
N LEU A 135 -18.90 -20.48 9.76
CA LEU A 135 -19.43 -20.18 8.43
C LEU A 135 -18.36 -20.41 7.37
N ARG A 136 -18.51 -21.50 6.60
CA ARG A 136 -17.60 -21.96 5.53
C ARG A 136 -17.44 -21.00 4.33
N THR A 137 -18.03 -19.80 4.41
CA THR A 137 -18.04 -18.80 3.34
C THR A 137 -17.33 -17.54 3.78
N PHE A 138 -17.98 -16.70 4.56
CA PHE A 138 -17.41 -15.43 5.02
C PHE A 138 -16.42 -15.61 6.17
N GLY A 139 -16.63 -16.61 7.04
CA GLY A 139 -15.74 -16.89 8.17
C GLY A 139 -14.34 -17.29 7.71
N ASP A 140 -14.25 -18.22 6.75
CA ASP A 140 -12.97 -18.71 6.22
C ASP A 140 -12.19 -17.63 5.45
N ARG A 141 -12.90 -16.63 4.91
CA ARG A 141 -12.29 -15.47 4.22
C ARG A 141 -11.84 -14.37 5.19
N ALA A 142 -12.23 -14.43 6.46
CA ALA A 142 -11.79 -13.46 7.46
C ALA A 142 -10.27 -13.54 7.61
N PHE A 143 -9.62 -12.38 7.80
CA PHE A 143 -8.17 -12.32 7.91
C PHE A 143 -7.63 -13.24 9.01
N SER A 144 -8.31 -13.32 10.16
CA SER A 144 -7.96 -14.19 11.28
C SER A 144 -7.95 -15.69 10.96
N ALA A 145 -8.63 -16.13 9.89
CA ALA A 145 -8.64 -17.53 9.45
C ALA A 145 -7.81 -17.74 8.17
N ALA A 146 -7.97 -16.85 7.18
CA ALA A 146 -7.30 -16.94 5.90
C ALA A 146 -5.78 -16.74 6.01
N ALA A 147 -5.33 -15.76 6.81
CA ALA A 147 -3.90 -15.47 6.92
C ALA A 147 -3.12 -16.61 7.61
N PRO A 148 -3.56 -17.19 8.75
CA PRO A 148 -2.94 -18.39 9.31
C PRO A 148 -2.94 -19.58 8.35
N THR A 149 -4.04 -19.80 7.62
CA THR A 149 -4.15 -20.90 6.65
C THR A 149 -3.13 -20.77 5.52
N LEU A 150 -3.03 -19.57 4.93
CA LEU A 150 -2.06 -19.29 3.87
C LEU A 150 -0.63 -19.35 4.39
N TRP A 151 -0.35 -18.73 5.54
CA TRP A 151 0.98 -18.77 6.15
C TRP A 151 1.45 -20.20 6.42
N ASN A 152 0.59 -21.03 7.01
CA ASN A 152 0.92 -22.42 7.33
C ASN A 152 1.10 -23.31 6.09
N SER A 153 0.55 -22.93 4.94
CA SER A 153 0.76 -23.62 3.66
C SER A 153 2.13 -23.33 3.02
N LEU A 154 2.89 -22.36 3.54
CA LEU A 154 4.19 -22.00 3.01
C LEU A 154 5.29 -22.98 3.48
N PRO A 155 6.29 -23.27 2.63
CA PRO A 155 7.50 -23.97 3.03
C PRO A 155 8.21 -23.30 4.20
N SER A 156 8.84 -24.10 5.07
CA SER A 156 9.57 -23.62 6.27
C SER A 156 10.67 -22.63 5.93
N GLU A 157 11.31 -22.80 4.78
CA GLU A 157 12.43 -21.98 4.32
C GLU A 157 11.98 -20.55 4.04
N ILE A 158 10.75 -20.38 3.55
CA ILE A 158 10.16 -19.07 3.29
C ILE A 158 9.68 -18.44 4.58
N ARG A 159 9.05 -19.21 5.48
CA ARG A 159 8.57 -18.71 6.77
C ARG A 159 9.69 -18.25 7.69
N ASN A 160 10.82 -18.96 7.68
CA ASN A 160 11.99 -18.66 8.50
C ASN A 160 12.98 -17.69 7.81
N ALA A 161 12.66 -17.23 6.59
CA ALA A 161 13.50 -16.28 5.88
C ALA A 161 13.54 -14.94 6.61
N ALA A 162 14.72 -14.29 6.60
CA ALA A 162 14.84 -12.93 7.11
C ALA A 162 13.86 -11.98 6.38
N SER A 163 13.33 -10.98 7.10
CA SER A 163 12.31 -10.03 6.59
C SER A 163 12.66 -9.42 5.21
N VAL A 164 13.94 -9.15 4.95
CA VAL A 164 14.43 -8.60 3.66
C VAL A 164 14.30 -9.61 2.51
N ILE A 165 14.47 -10.89 2.79
CA ILE A 165 14.48 -11.99 1.80
C ILE A 165 13.07 -12.58 1.61
N LEU A 166 12.21 -12.45 2.61
CA LEU A 166 10.84 -12.98 2.62
C LEU A 166 10.04 -12.56 1.40
N LYS A 167 9.98 -11.25 1.10
CA LYS A 167 9.18 -10.73 -0.03
C LYS A 167 9.63 -11.32 -1.37
N LYS A 168 10.94 -11.46 -1.57
CA LYS A 168 11.50 -12.06 -2.80
C LYS A 168 11.13 -13.53 -2.90
N SER A 169 11.37 -14.30 -1.83
CA SER A 169 11.15 -15.74 -1.80
C SER A 169 9.67 -16.10 -1.93
N LEU A 170 8.80 -15.34 -1.26
CA LEU A 170 7.34 -15.49 -1.35
C LEU A 170 6.86 -15.21 -2.78
N LYS A 171 7.30 -14.12 -3.41
CA LYS A 171 6.92 -13.80 -4.78
C LYS A 171 7.34 -14.92 -5.75
N THR A 172 8.57 -15.40 -5.64
CA THR A 172 9.05 -16.52 -6.47
C THR A 172 8.20 -17.77 -6.27
N TYR A 173 7.95 -18.16 -5.01
CA TYR A 173 7.14 -19.33 -4.69
C TYR A 173 5.71 -19.26 -5.25
N LEU A 174 5.04 -18.12 -5.08
CA LEU A 174 3.69 -17.92 -5.61
C LEU A 174 3.66 -17.95 -7.14
N LEU A 175 4.69 -17.43 -7.81
CA LEU A 175 4.81 -17.51 -9.26
C LEU A 175 5.05 -18.94 -9.74
N THR A 176 5.93 -19.69 -9.10
CA THR A 176 6.15 -21.12 -9.39
C THR A 176 4.87 -21.93 -9.18
N MET A 177 4.12 -21.69 -8.10
CA MET A 177 2.85 -22.38 -7.85
C MET A 177 1.76 -22.04 -8.88
N ALA A 178 1.70 -20.80 -9.35
CA ALA A 178 0.67 -20.36 -10.29
C ALA A 178 0.98 -20.74 -11.75
N TYR A 179 2.26 -20.78 -12.13
CA TYR A 179 2.68 -20.90 -13.54
C TYR A 179 3.63 -22.06 -13.83
N GLY A 180 4.07 -22.83 -12.82
CA GLY A 180 4.92 -24.01 -12.99
C GLY A 180 6.34 -23.72 -13.50
N LEU A 181 6.84 -22.50 -13.29
CA LEU A 181 8.20 -22.05 -13.67
C LEU A 181 9.29 -22.65 -12.78
#